data_AF-A0A1V3RQZ1-F1
#
_entry.id   AF-A0A1V3RQZ1-F1
#
_cell.length_a   1.000
_cell.length_b   1.000
_cell.length_c   1.000
_cell.angle_alpha   90.00
_cell.angle_beta   90.00
_cell.angle_gamma   90.00
#
_symmetry.space_group_name_H-M   'P 1'
#
loop_
_entity.id
_entity.type
_entity.pdbx_description
1 polymer ?
#
loop_
_entity_poly.entity_id
_entity_poly.type
_entity_poly.pdbx_seq_one_letter_code
_entity_poly.pdbx_strand_id
1 'polypeptide(L)'
;MLIAALVGWWVLGRSPATVPQALAPATAQPLLADVLPVAASPAPVASETLATTPSPAAVSAAERLRESVEEMAQRDRAHQLELDQQRAKLAKEAQRAEDARRRAEASTVSRPVTADSASPAPAPTPAAASATAAAPAAAPATAGATVDQVCAGSGNFLARDFCRIRECGKPSFASDPVCVRFRQMDEARRQQSN
;
A
#
# COMPACT_ATOMS: atom_id res chain seq x y z
N MET A 1 -31.77 -11.45 -17.46
CA MET A 1 -30.77 -10.62 -16.76
C MET A 1 -31.45 -9.83 -15.66
N LEU A 2 -31.45 -10.34 -14.42
CA LEU A 2 -32.19 -9.74 -13.30
C LEU A 2 -31.60 -10.18 -11.94
N ILE A 3 -30.28 -10.03 -11.74
CA ILE A 3 -29.58 -10.41 -10.49
C ILE A 3 -28.67 -9.29 -9.95
N ALA A 4 -28.66 -8.10 -10.57
CA ALA A 4 -27.71 -7.04 -10.18
C ALA A 4 -28.17 -6.13 -9.01
N ALA A 5 -29.33 -6.38 -8.39
CA ALA A 5 -29.94 -5.39 -7.49
C ALA A 5 -29.86 -5.69 -5.97
N LEU A 6 -29.26 -6.80 -5.53
CA LEU A 6 -29.36 -7.23 -4.12
C LEU A 6 -28.15 -6.97 -3.22
N VAL A 7 -27.04 -6.40 -3.72
CA VAL A 7 -25.80 -6.21 -2.92
C VAL A 7 -25.71 -4.82 -2.27
N GLY A 8 -26.58 -3.87 -2.64
CA GLY A 8 -26.48 -2.48 -2.20
C GLY A 8 -26.99 -2.15 -0.79
N TRP A 9 -27.74 -3.02 -0.12
CA TRP A 9 -28.46 -2.63 1.11
C TRP A 9 -27.65 -2.79 2.41
N TRP A 10 -26.56 -3.56 2.43
CA TRP A 10 -25.90 -3.87 3.71
C TRP A 10 -25.00 -2.77 4.30
N VAL A 11 -24.69 -1.70 3.56
CA VAL A 11 -23.69 -0.70 3.99
C VAL A 11 -24.30 0.50 4.72
N LEU A 12 -25.63 0.69 4.71
CA LEU A 12 -26.25 1.93 5.20
C LEU A 12 -26.75 1.90 6.67
N GLY A 13 -26.54 0.82 7.42
CA GLY A 13 -27.21 0.58 8.70
C GLY A 13 -26.44 0.87 10.01
N ARG A 14 -25.20 1.37 9.98
CA ARG A 14 -24.39 1.55 11.20
C ARG A 14 -23.86 2.98 11.33
N SER A 15 -24.73 3.88 11.79
CA SER A 15 -24.31 5.18 12.34
C SER A 15 -24.12 5.05 13.85
N PRO A 16 -22.90 5.10 14.41
CA PRO A 16 -22.74 5.34 15.84
C PRO A 16 -23.05 6.82 16.12
N ALA A 17 -24.00 7.07 17.03
CA ALA A 17 -24.30 8.38 17.54
C ALA A 17 -23.03 9.01 18.16
N THR A 18 -22.57 10.13 17.59
CA THR A 18 -21.46 10.92 18.09
C THR A 18 -21.91 11.70 19.33
N VAL A 19 -21.37 11.37 20.50
CA VAL A 19 -21.48 12.19 21.70
C VAL A 19 -20.35 13.24 21.66
N PRO A 20 -20.62 14.56 21.75
CA PRO A 20 -19.56 15.54 21.86
C PRO A 20 -19.00 15.54 23.29
N GLN A 21 -17.77 15.04 23.47
CA GLN A 21 -17.04 15.19 24.73
C GLN A 21 -16.31 16.53 24.73
N ALA A 22 -16.67 17.37 25.70
CA ALA A 22 -16.16 18.71 25.91
C ALA A 22 -14.65 18.72 26.25
N LEU A 23 -14.03 19.84 25.85
CA LEU A 23 -12.65 20.23 26.02
C LEU A 23 -12.13 20.09 27.47
N ALA A 24 -10.87 19.67 27.59
CA ALA A 24 -9.96 20.15 28.63
C ALA A 24 -8.54 20.32 28.04
N PRO A 25 -7.85 21.45 28.27
CA PRO A 25 -6.46 21.64 27.85
C PRO A 25 -5.52 21.00 28.88
N ALA A 26 -4.81 19.94 28.48
CA ALA A 26 -3.72 19.39 29.28
C ALA A 26 -2.40 20.08 28.91
N THR A 27 -1.95 20.86 29.87
CA THR A 27 -0.65 21.54 30.00
C THR A 27 0.55 20.70 29.58
N ALA A 28 1.45 21.33 28.82
CA ALA A 28 2.80 20.84 28.57
C ALA A 28 3.64 20.84 29.88
N GLN A 29 4.38 19.76 30.12
CA GLN A 29 5.63 19.80 30.88
C GLN A 29 6.65 18.83 30.25
N PRO A 30 7.87 19.29 29.93
CA PRO A 30 9.01 18.43 29.68
C PRO A 30 9.85 18.34 30.96
N LEU A 31 10.12 17.14 31.47
CA LEU A 31 11.19 16.92 32.43
C LEU A 31 11.85 15.56 32.21
N LEU A 32 13.17 15.62 32.23
CA LEU A 32 14.17 14.58 32.06
C LEU A 32 14.14 13.52 33.17
N ALA A 33 14.89 12.45 32.90
CA ALA A 33 15.55 11.52 33.82
C ALA A 33 14.85 10.19 34.11
N ASP A 34 15.38 9.14 33.46
CA ASP A 34 16.09 8.05 34.13
C ASP A 34 15.46 7.50 35.41
N VAL A 35 14.67 6.42 35.29
CA VAL A 35 14.66 5.28 36.23
C VAL A 35 14.10 4.07 35.46
N LEU A 36 14.92 3.03 35.30
CA LEU A 36 14.48 1.66 35.03
C LEU A 36 13.54 1.19 36.17
N PRO A 37 12.29 0.78 35.91
CA PRO A 37 11.62 -0.14 36.79
C PRO A 37 11.87 -1.55 36.28
N VAL A 38 12.66 -2.31 37.04
CA VAL A 38 12.54 -3.77 37.07
C VAL A 38 11.11 -4.08 37.50
N ALA A 39 10.20 -4.21 36.53
CA ALA A 39 8.83 -4.57 36.81
C ALA A 39 8.83 -6.06 37.16
N ALA A 40 8.74 -6.32 38.46
CA ALA A 40 8.47 -7.61 39.05
C ALA A 40 7.39 -8.34 38.25
N SER A 41 7.68 -9.60 37.93
CA SER A 41 6.69 -10.58 37.52
C SER A 41 5.50 -10.48 38.49
N PRO A 42 4.27 -10.15 38.04
CA PRO A 42 3.14 -10.17 38.94
C PRO A 42 2.98 -11.61 39.41
N ALA A 43 3.09 -11.80 40.73
CA ALA A 43 2.74 -13.05 41.37
C ALA A 43 1.35 -13.49 40.88
N PRO A 44 1.13 -14.77 40.58
CA PRO A 44 -0.19 -15.25 40.20
C PRO A 44 -1.12 -14.97 41.38
N VAL A 45 -2.02 -13.99 41.22
CA VAL A 45 -3.20 -13.89 42.07
C VAL A 45 -3.89 -15.23 41.99
N ALA A 46 -3.94 -15.93 43.12
CA ALA A 46 -4.71 -17.14 43.28
C ALA A 46 -6.17 -16.78 42.98
N SER A 47 -6.60 -17.01 41.75
CA SER A 47 -8.00 -17.01 41.39
C SER A 47 -8.64 -18.11 42.20
N GLU A 48 -9.39 -17.72 43.22
CA GLU A 48 -10.32 -18.56 43.95
C GLU A 48 -11.19 -19.29 42.92
N THR A 49 -10.83 -20.54 42.63
CA THR A 49 -11.63 -21.47 41.85
C THR A 49 -12.83 -21.84 42.71
N LEU A 50 -13.83 -20.94 42.76
CA LEU A 50 -15.19 -21.35 43.08
C LEU A 50 -15.54 -22.44 42.08
N ALA A 51 -15.71 -23.66 42.58
CA ALA A 51 -16.15 -24.85 41.85
C ALA A 51 -17.58 -24.64 41.33
N THR A 52 -17.71 -23.77 40.33
CA THR A 52 -18.92 -23.62 39.53
C THR A 52 -18.90 -24.78 38.55
N THR A 53 -19.64 -25.84 38.88
CA THR A 53 -19.90 -26.93 37.94
C THR A 53 -20.41 -26.31 36.65
N PRO A 54 -19.73 -26.50 35.50
CA PRO A 54 -20.15 -25.88 34.26
C PRO A 54 -21.55 -26.39 33.92
N SER A 55 -22.47 -25.45 33.72
CA SER A 55 -23.81 -25.78 33.22
C SER A 55 -23.66 -26.56 31.91
N PRO A 56 -24.44 -27.62 31.66
CA PRO A 56 -24.35 -28.42 30.43
C PRO A 56 -24.53 -27.57 29.16
N ALA A 57 -25.23 -26.43 29.26
CA ALA A 57 -25.34 -25.44 28.19
C ALA A 57 -24.00 -24.78 27.83
N ALA A 58 -23.13 -24.51 28.81
CA ALA A 58 -21.82 -23.92 28.58
C ALA A 58 -20.85 -24.89 27.90
N VAL A 59 -20.96 -26.19 28.21
CA VAL A 59 -20.14 -27.24 27.58
C VAL A 59 -20.47 -27.36 26.09
N SER A 60 -21.75 -27.43 25.73
CA SER A 60 -22.17 -27.50 24.32
C SER A 60 -21.83 -26.22 23.51
N ALA A 61 -21.87 -25.04 24.14
CA ALA A 61 -21.44 -23.80 23.48
C ALA A 61 -19.92 -23.77 23.21
N ALA A 62 -19.11 -24.25 24.16
CA ALA A 62 -17.67 -24.37 23.98
C ALA A 62 -17.30 -25.36 22.87
N GLU A 63 -18.04 -26.45 22.74
CA GLU A 63 -17.82 -27.46 21.70
C GLU A 63 -18.12 -26.91 20.29
N ARG A 64 -19.23 -26.19 20.12
CA ARG A 64 -19.54 -25.50 18.84
C ARG A 64 -18.49 -24.47 18.47
N LEU A 65 -17.93 -23.76 19.45
CA LEU A 65 -16.87 -22.79 19.19
C LEU A 65 -15.58 -23.49 18.72
N ARG A 66 -15.22 -24.62 19.33
CA ARG A 66 -14.07 -25.42 18.89
C ARG A 66 -14.24 -25.91 17.46
N GLU A 67 -15.41 -26.46 17.13
CA GLU A 67 -15.74 -26.92 15.78
C GLU A 67 -15.65 -25.77 14.76
N SER A 68 -16.19 -24.59 15.10
CA SER A 68 -16.10 -23.40 14.23
C SER A 68 -14.66 -22.93 14.00
N VAL A 69 -13.81 -22.98 15.02
CA VAL A 69 -12.39 -22.60 14.90
C VAL A 69 -11.63 -23.61 14.04
N GLU A 70 -11.92 -24.90 14.19
CA GLU A 70 -11.33 -25.96 13.36
C GLU A 70 -11.73 -25.82 11.89
N GLU A 71 -13.00 -25.49 11.60
CA GLU A 71 -13.48 -25.24 10.24
C GLU A 71 -12.79 -24.01 9.61
N MET A 72 -12.63 -22.92 10.36
CA MET A 72 -11.91 -21.73 9.88
C MET A 72 -10.45 -22.06 9.58
N ALA A 73 -9.76 -22.78 10.48
CA ALA A 73 -8.39 -23.22 10.27
C ALA A 73 -8.24 -24.17 9.06
N GLN A 74 -9.26 -24.98 8.74
CA GLN A 74 -9.28 -25.79 7.53
C GLN A 74 -9.42 -24.93 6.26
N ARG A 75 -10.33 -23.94 6.25
CA ARG A 75 -10.47 -23.00 5.13
C ARG A 75 -9.20 -22.20 4.88
N ASP A 76 -8.57 -21.71 5.94
CA ASP A 76 -7.33 -20.95 5.83
C ASP A 76 -6.20 -21.78 5.23
N ARG A 77 -6.05 -23.04 5.66
CA ARG A 77 -5.09 -23.98 5.07
C ARG A 77 -5.37 -24.23 3.59
N ALA A 78 -6.63 -24.43 3.20
CA ALA A 78 -7.01 -24.64 1.80
C ALA A 78 -6.68 -23.40 0.94
N HIS A 79 -7.02 -22.21 1.42
CA HIS A 79 -6.71 -20.95 0.74
C HIS A 79 -5.20 -20.73 0.62
N GLN A 80 -4.43 -21.08 1.64
CA GLN A 80 -2.98 -20.96 1.62
C GLN A 80 -2.35 -21.89 0.57
N LEU A 81 -2.85 -23.13 0.45
CA LEU A 81 -2.43 -24.06 -0.60
C LEU A 81 -2.76 -23.53 -2.00
N GLU A 82 -3.89 -22.86 -2.18
CA GLU A 82 -4.25 -22.25 -3.46
C GLU A 82 -3.29 -21.11 -3.83
N LEU A 83 -3.00 -20.22 -2.88
CA LEU A 83 -2.02 -19.15 -3.08
C LEU A 83 -0.63 -19.68 -3.44
N ASP A 84 -0.18 -20.74 -2.77
CA ASP A 84 1.11 -21.35 -3.06
C ASP A 84 1.15 -22.02 -4.43
N GLN A 85 0.05 -22.64 -4.86
CA GLN A 85 -0.09 -23.15 -6.23
C GLN A 85 -0.03 -22.03 -7.27
N GLN A 86 -0.70 -20.91 -7.03
CA GLN A 86 -0.65 -19.74 -7.91
C GLN A 86 0.77 -19.17 -8.01
N ARG A 87 1.46 -19.02 -6.87
CA ARG A 87 2.87 -18.57 -6.84
C ARG A 87 3.78 -19.51 -7.61
N ALA A 88 3.62 -20.83 -7.42
CA ALA A 88 4.41 -21.82 -8.15
C ALA A 88 4.15 -21.77 -9.67
N LYS A 89 2.92 -21.49 -10.09
CA LYS A 89 2.58 -21.32 -11.51
C LYS A 89 3.25 -20.08 -12.09
N LEU A 90 3.14 -18.93 -11.42
CA LEU A 90 3.77 -17.68 -11.84
C LEU A 90 5.30 -17.80 -11.89
N ALA A 91 5.91 -18.49 -10.92
CA ALA A 91 7.35 -18.74 -10.91
C ALA A 91 7.80 -19.57 -12.12
N LYS A 92 7.03 -20.61 -12.50
CA LYS A 92 7.32 -21.41 -13.71
C LYS A 92 7.16 -20.60 -14.99
N GLU A 93 6.15 -19.73 -15.07
CA GLU A 93 5.96 -18.85 -16.23
C GLU A 93 7.09 -17.82 -16.35
N ALA A 94 7.51 -17.22 -15.24
CA ALA A 94 8.67 -16.31 -15.19
C ALA A 94 9.96 -17.00 -15.63
N GLN A 95 10.20 -18.23 -15.18
CA GLN A 95 11.37 -19.01 -15.60
C GLN A 95 11.35 -19.28 -17.11
N ARG A 96 10.20 -19.67 -17.68
CA ARG A 96 10.08 -19.85 -19.14
C ARG A 96 10.32 -18.56 -19.92
N ALA A 97 9.88 -17.42 -19.39
CA ALA A 97 10.11 -16.12 -20.00
C ALA A 97 11.60 -15.74 -19.97
N GLU A 98 12.30 -16.01 -18.86
CA GLU A 98 13.75 -15.78 -18.77
C GLU A 98 14.53 -16.68 -19.72
N ASP A 99 14.19 -17.98 -19.80
CA ASP A 99 14.80 -18.91 -20.73
C ASP A 99 14.59 -18.48 -22.19
N ALA A 100 13.38 -18.02 -22.54
CA ALA A 100 13.07 -17.48 -23.86
C ALA A 100 13.92 -16.23 -24.16
N ARG A 101 14.07 -15.33 -23.18
CA ARG A 101 14.90 -14.14 -23.30
C ARG A 101 16.37 -14.50 -23.53
N ARG A 102 16.93 -15.44 -22.76
CA ARG A 102 18.31 -15.92 -22.92
C ARG A 102 18.56 -16.53 -24.30
N ARG A 103 17.58 -17.28 -24.85
CA ARG A 103 17.67 -17.81 -26.22
C ARG A 103 17.61 -16.73 -27.29
N ALA A 104 16.78 -15.70 -27.10
CA ALA A 104 16.71 -14.56 -28.01
C ALA A 104 18.04 -13.78 -28.02
N GLU A 105 18.60 -13.51 -26.84
CA GLU A 105 19.91 -12.85 -26.69
C GLU A 105 21.03 -13.67 -27.36
N ALA A 106 21.08 -14.98 -27.12
CA ALA A 106 22.05 -15.87 -27.78
C ALA A 106 21.91 -15.87 -29.32
N SER A 107 20.67 -15.87 -29.83
CA SER A 107 20.41 -15.85 -31.28
C SER A 107 20.82 -14.53 -31.94
N THR A 108 20.75 -13.40 -31.21
CA THR A 108 21.21 -12.10 -31.74
C THR A 108 22.72 -12.00 -31.85
N VAL A 109 23.48 -12.64 -30.96
CA VAL A 109 24.96 -12.62 -30.98
C VAL A 109 25.51 -13.54 -32.07
N SER A 110 24.82 -14.63 -32.41
CA SER A 110 25.26 -15.58 -33.44
C SER A 110 24.80 -15.26 -34.86
N ARG A 111 24.16 -14.11 -35.12
CA ARG A 111 23.80 -13.74 -36.51
C ARG A 111 25.07 -13.34 -37.26
N PRO A 112 25.57 -14.13 -38.23
CA PRO A 112 26.73 -13.74 -39.01
C PRO A 112 26.41 -12.45 -39.76
N VAL A 113 27.27 -11.45 -39.59
CA VAL A 113 27.29 -10.22 -40.38
C VAL A 113 27.76 -10.60 -41.78
N THR A 114 26.88 -11.14 -42.62
CA THR A 114 27.06 -11.03 -44.08
C THR A 114 26.54 -9.66 -44.49
N ALA A 115 27.28 -8.64 -44.09
CA ALA A 115 27.27 -7.34 -44.74
C ALA A 115 28.46 -7.36 -45.71
N ASP A 116 28.13 -7.56 -46.99
CA ASP A 116 29.05 -7.35 -48.10
C ASP A 116 29.30 -5.83 -48.25
N SER A 117 30.59 -5.46 -48.21
CA SER A 117 31.27 -4.32 -48.84
C SER A 117 30.67 -2.90 -48.80
N ALA A 118 31.33 -1.98 -48.07
CA ALA A 118 32.26 -0.98 -48.64
C ALA A 118 32.59 0.18 -47.67
N SER A 119 33.89 0.41 -47.46
CA SER A 119 34.57 1.54 -46.76
C SER A 119 34.81 2.72 -47.76
N PRO A 120 35.23 3.97 -47.42
CA PRO A 120 36.01 4.37 -46.24
C PRO A 120 35.64 5.69 -45.52
N ALA A 121 36.27 5.86 -44.35
CA ALA A 121 36.25 7.01 -43.45
C ALA A 121 36.85 8.30 -44.05
N PRO A 122 36.53 9.47 -43.45
CA PRO A 122 37.62 10.24 -42.83
C PRO A 122 37.31 10.82 -41.43
N ALA A 123 38.41 10.96 -40.69
CA ALA A 123 38.81 11.71 -39.48
C ALA A 123 37.81 12.56 -38.64
N PRO A 124 38.07 12.68 -37.31
CA PRO A 124 37.22 13.34 -36.33
C PRO A 124 37.44 14.86 -36.25
N THR A 125 36.36 15.61 -36.06
CA THR A 125 36.37 17.01 -35.61
C THR A 125 35.89 17.08 -34.15
N PRO A 126 36.65 17.70 -33.22
CA PRO A 126 36.16 18.04 -31.90
C PRO A 126 35.72 19.51 -31.88
N ALA A 127 34.41 19.74 -31.82
CA ALA A 127 33.82 21.02 -31.44
C ALA A 127 32.55 20.71 -30.64
N ALA A 128 32.65 20.73 -29.31
CA ALA A 128 32.34 21.90 -28.50
C ALA A 128 30.84 22.23 -28.53
N ALA A 129 30.17 21.89 -27.44
CA ALA A 129 29.40 22.81 -26.60
C ALA A 129 28.25 22.05 -25.95
N SER A 130 28.43 21.81 -24.66
CA SER A 130 27.37 21.51 -23.72
C SER A 130 26.25 22.52 -23.88
N ALA A 131 25.15 22.12 -24.51
CA ALA A 131 23.86 22.73 -24.23
C ALA A 131 23.30 22.00 -23.02
N THR A 132 23.81 22.40 -21.84
CA THR A 132 23.08 22.24 -20.59
C THR A 132 21.76 22.96 -20.81
N ALA A 133 20.73 22.23 -21.24
CA ALA A 133 19.37 22.71 -21.16
C ALA A 133 19.15 22.97 -19.69
N ALA A 134 19.22 24.25 -19.32
CA ALA A 134 18.86 24.73 -18.02
C ALA A 134 17.47 24.17 -17.75
N ALA A 135 17.41 23.14 -16.91
CA ALA A 135 16.19 22.82 -16.19
C ALA A 135 15.72 24.17 -15.63
N PRO A 136 14.49 24.62 -15.90
CA PRO A 136 13.97 25.77 -15.22
C PRO A 136 14.11 25.46 -13.74
N ALA A 137 15.03 26.17 -13.08
CA ALA A 137 15.18 26.12 -11.65
C ALA A 137 13.78 26.37 -11.12
N ALA A 138 13.16 25.33 -10.57
CA ALA A 138 11.84 25.41 -10.01
C ALA A 138 11.95 26.48 -8.92
N ALA A 139 11.50 27.69 -9.27
CA ALA A 139 11.35 28.76 -8.30
C ALA A 139 10.55 28.15 -7.14
N PRO A 140 11.01 28.29 -5.89
CA PRO A 140 10.25 27.81 -4.76
C PRO A 140 8.87 28.44 -4.89
N ALA A 141 7.85 27.61 -5.14
CA ALA A 141 6.49 28.07 -5.32
C ALA A 141 6.19 28.96 -4.11
N THR A 142 6.00 30.24 -4.40
CA THR A 142 5.51 31.26 -3.47
C THR A 142 4.47 30.64 -2.58
N ALA A 143 4.58 30.90 -1.28
CA ALA A 143 3.76 30.37 -0.20
C ALA A 143 2.25 30.63 -0.37
N GLY A 144 1.64 30.03 -1.38
CA GLY A 144 0.22 29.79 -1.49
C GLY A 144 -0.14 28.61 -0.60
N ALA A 145 -1.36 28.60 -0.09
CA ALA A 145 -1.85 27.50 0.74
C ALA A 145 -1.62 26.17 0.01
N THR A 146 -0.89 25.24 0.62
CA THR A 146 -0.68 23.92 0.02
C THR A 146 -1.96 23.11 0.06
N VAL A 147 -2.09 22.09 -0.79
CA VAL A 147 -3.28 21.22 -0.76
C VAL A 147 -3.47 20.59 0.62
N ASP A 148 -2.39 20.31 1.33
CA ASP A 148 -2.44 19.82 2.71
C ASP A 148 -3.06 20.83 3.69
N GLN A 149 -2.79 22.13 3.51
CA GLN A 149 -3.42 23.18 4.32
C GLN A 149 -4.89 23.36 3.97
N VAL A 150 -5.25 23.33 2.68
CA VAL A 150 -6.64 23.44 2.21
C VAL A 150 -7.49 22.27 2.72
N CYS A 151 -6.92 21.07 2.75
CA CYS A 151 -7.62 19.85 3.16
C CYS A 151 -7.47 19.50 4.64
N ALA A 152 -6.75 20.31 5.44
CA ALA A 152 -6.56 20.06 6.88
C ALA A 152 -7.86 20.12 7.68
N GLY A 153 -8.84 20.91 7.24
CA GLY A 153 -10.15 21.07 7.89
C GLY A 153 -11.11 19.88 7.70
N SER A 154 -10.76 18.89 6.87
CA SER A 154 -11.57 17.69 6.67
C SER A 154 -11.51 16.78 7.90
N GLY A 155 -12.65 16.58 8.58
CA GLY A 155 -12.72 15.91 9.88
C GLY A 155 -12.35 14.42 9.93
N ASN A 156 -12.08 13.76 8.79
CA ASN A 156 -11.69 12.36 8.72
C ASN A 156 -10.60 12.14 7.66
N PHE A 157 -9.75 11.13 7.85
CA PHE A 157 -8.64 10.79 6.93
C PHE A 157 -9.14 10.55 5.49
N LEU A 158 -10.25 9.83 5.34
CA LEU A 158 -10.87 9.56 4.04
C LEU A 158 -11.34 10.86 3.37
N ALA A 159 -12.01 11.75 4.10
CA ALA A 159 -12.48 13.02 3.58
C ALA A 159 -11.32 13.95 3.18
N ARG A 160 -10.19 13.87 3.91
CA ARG A 160 -8.96 14.58 3.57
C ARG A 160 -8.32 14.03 2.29
N ASP A 161 -8.36 12.71 2.08
CA ASP A 161 -7.84 12.09 0.86
C ASP A 161 -8.69 12.44 -0.38
N PHE A 162 -10.02 12.38 -0.26
CA PHE A 162 -10.92 12.85 -1.33
C PHE A 162 -10.75 14.34 -1.64
N CYS A 163 -10.55 15.16 -0.60
CA CYS A 163 -10.23 16.57 -0.79
C CYS A 163 -8.94 16.74 -1.60
N ARG A 164 -7.87 16.02 -1.25
CA ARG A 164 -6.59 16.07 -1.98
C ARG A 164 -6.77 15.69 -3.44
N ILE A 165 -7.47 14.60 -3.74
CA ILE A 165 -7.72 14.15 -5.12
C ILE A 165 -8.44 15.25 -5.92
N ARG A 166 -9.45 15.90 -5.33
CA ARG A 166 -10.21 16.97 -5.99
C ARG A 166 -9.39 18.23 -6.21
N GLU A 167 -8.61 18.64 -5.21
CA GLU A 167 -7.77 19.84 -5.29
C GLU A 167 -6.59 19.64 -6.25
N CYS A 168 -6.01 18.43 -6.31
CA CYS A 168 -4.97 18.09 -7.28
C CYS A 168 -5.44 18.10 -8.75
N GLY A 169 -6.75 18.14 -8.99
CA GLY A 169 -7.33 18.36 -10.33
C GLY A 169 -7.29 19.83 -10.78
N LYS A 170 -7.02 20.78 -9.87
CA LYS A 170 -7.02 22.22 -10.21
C LYS A 170 -5.66 22.67 -10.71
N PRO A 171 -5.60 23.58 -11.70
CA PRO A 171 -4.33 24.06 -12.27
C PRO A 171 -3.48 24.82 -11.23
N SER A 172 -4.12 25.46 -10.25
CA SER A 172 -3.44 26.19 -9.17
C SER A 172 -2.61 25.30 -8.25
N PHE A 173 -2.89 23.99 -8.21
CA PHE A 173 -2.17 23.00 -7.39
C PHE A 173 -1.37 22.01 -8.25
N ALA A 174 -1.22 22.26 -9.55
CA ALA A 174 -0.53 21.35 -10.46
C ALA A 174 0.94 21.11 -10.07
N SER A 175 1.57 22.10 -9.42
CA SER A 175 2.94 22.04 -8.94
C SER A 175 3.06 21.67 -7.46
N ASP A 176 1.96 21.36 -6.77
CA ASP A 176 2.00 20.94 -5.37
C ASP A 176 2.66 19.55 -5.25
N PRO A 177 3.62 19.36 -4.32
CA PRO A 177 4.36 18.11 -4.20
C PRO A 177 3.47 16.89 -3.92
N VAL A 178 2.34 17.07 -3.23
CA VAL A 178 1.38 15.99 -2.96
C VAL A 178 0.73 15.54 -4.27
N CYS A 179 0.35 16.48 -5.11
CA CYS A 179 -0.31 16.22 -6.38
C CYS A 179 0.63 15.61 -7.41
N VAL A 180 1.89 16.07 -7.45
CA VAL A 180 2.93 15.47 -8.29
C VAL A 180 3.15 14.01 -7.91
N ARG A 181 3.27 13.69 -6.62
CA ARG A 181 3.45 12.31 -6.16
C ARG A 181 2.24 11.43 -6.49
N PHE A 182 1.04 11.98 -6.38
CA PHE A 182 -0.19 11.26 -6.72
C PHE A 182 -0.24 10.91 -8.21
N ARG A 183 0.16 11.83 -9.10
CA ARG A 183 0.26 11.57 -10.54
C ARG A 183 1.28 10.49 -10.87
N GLN A 184 2.47 10.54 -10.26
CA GLN A 184 3.50 9.51 -10.48
C GLN A 184 3.00 8.11 -10.09
N MET A 185 2.26 7.99 -8.99
CA MET A 185 1.66 6.73 -8.59
C MET A 185 0.56 6.25 -9.56
N ASP A 186 -0.29 7.16 -10.06
CA ASP A 186 -1.34 6.81 -11.02
C ASP A 186 -0.72 6.36 -12.36
N GLU A 187 0.30 7.06 -12.83
CA GLU A 187 1.07 6.69 -14.04
C GLU A 187 1.75 5.33 -13.89
N ALA A 188 2.40 5.07 -12.75
CA ALA A 188 2.99 3.76 -12.46
C ALA A 188 1.94 2.64 -12.45
N ARG A 189 0.73 2.89 -11.93
CA ARG A 189 -0.37 1.91 -11.96
C ARG A 189 -0.87 1.67 -13.38
N ARG A 190 -0.99 2.71 -14.21
CA ARG A 190 -1.40 2.58 -15.61
C ARG A 190 -0.39 1.77 -16.43
N GLN A 191 0.90 1.96 -16.16
CA GLN A 191 1.98 1.19 -16.79
C GLN A 191 1.95 -0.29 -16.41
N GLN A 192 1.44 -0.64 -15.22
CA GLN A 192 1.30 -2.04 -14.80
C GLN A 192 0.07 -2.74 -15.38
N SER A 193 -0.93 -1.98 -15.83
CA SER A 193 -2.18 -2.51 -16.37
C SER A 193 -2.22 -2.64 -17.90
N ASN A 194 -1.12 -2.32 -18.58
CA ASN A 194 -0.98 -2.32 -20.04
C ASN A 194 0.15 -3.28 -20.43
#